data_AF-A0A7W7I3P7-F1
#
_entry.id   AF-A0A7W7I3P7-F1
#
_cell.length_a   1.000
_cell.length_b   1.000
_cell.length_c   1.000
_cell.angle_alpha   90.00
_cell.angle_beta   90.00
_cell.angle_gamma   90.00
#
_symmetry.space_group_name_H-M   'P 1'
#
loop_
_entity.id
_entity.type
_entity.pdbx_description
1 polymer ?
#
loop_
_entity_poly.entity_id
_entity_poly.type
_entity_poly.pdbx_seq_one_letter_code
_entity_poly.pdbx_strand_id
1 'polypeptide(L)'
;MKHLIRDRDGKYPAVFDAVLADGAQRIRMPRMNAVMERCVRTCRRELLDRALIFSQRHLLHALREYEVFYNTHRPHQGIANARPLAPLPERITDPTGSPT
;
A
#
# COMPACT_ATOMS: atom_id res chain seq x y z
N MET A 1 -6.86 -1.82 14.62
CA MET A 1 -6.91 -0.81 13.52
C MET A 1 -7.87 0.29 13.96
N LYS A 2 -7.61 1.57 13.67
CA LYS A 2 -8.55 2.66 14.05
C LYS A 2 -9.48 3.06 12.90
N HIS A 3 -9.00 3.02 11.66
CA HIS A 3 -9.77 3.40 10.48
C HIS A 3 -9.54 2.42 9.34
N LEU A 4 -10.60 2.12 8.60
CA LEU A 4 -10.53 1.41 7.32
C LEU A 4 -10.96 2.38 6.23
N ILE A 5 -10.09 2.55 5.23
CA ILE A 5 -10.35 3.47 4.13
C ILE A 5 -10.56 2.67 2.85
N ARG A 6 -11.66 2.92 2.14
CA ARG A 6 -12.01 2.18 0.90
C ARG A 6 -12.80 3.02 -0.09
N ASP A 7 -12.84 2.53 -1.32
CA ASP A 7 -13.61 3.06 -2.44
C ASP A 7 -15.09 2.58 -2.42
N ARG A 8 -15.94 3.24 -3.21
CA ARG A 8 -17.37 2.97 -3.48
C ARG A 8 -17.58 1.85 -4.52
N ASP A 9 -16.69 0.85 -4.56
CA ASP A 9 -16.90 -0.32 -5.41
C ASP A 9 -18.02 -1.21 -4.80
N GLY A 10 -18.94 -1.68 -5.65
CA GLY A 10 -20.05 -2.56 -5.27
C GLY A 10 -19.63 -3.97 -4.86
N LYS A 11 -18.37 -4.34 -5.08
CA LYS A 11 -17.78 -5.63 -4.64
C LYS A 11 -17.73 -5.82 -3.12
N TYR A 12 -18.01 -4.76 -2.36
CA TYR A 12 -18.04 -4.79 -0.91
C TYR A 12 -19.49 -4.68 -0.41
N PRO A 13 -20.20 -5.81 -0.32
CA PRO A 13 -21.60 -5.86 0.08
C PRO A 13 -21.81 -5.47 1.54
N ALA A 14 -23.07 -5.23 1.93
CA ALA A 14 -23.45 -4.89 3.31
C ALA A 14 -22.98 -5.93 4.34
N VAL A 15 -22.81 -7.20 3.96
CA VAL A 15 -22.25 -8.23 4.86
C VAL A 15 -20.78 -7.96 5.21
N PHE A 16 -20.00 -7.38 4.29
CA PHE A 16 -18.62 -6.95 4.56
C PHE A 16 -18.60 -5.83 5.62
N ASP A 17 -19.60 -4.96 5.57
CA ASP A 17 -19.76 -3.88 6.52
C ASP A 17 -20.13 -4.40 7.92
N ALA A 18 -20.94 -5.46 7.99
CA ALA A 18 -21.32 -6.12 9.24
C ALA A 18 -20.14 -6.80 9.95
N VAL A 19 -19.26 -7.48 9.21
CA VAL A 19 -18.06 -8.15 9.76
C VAL A 19 -17.07 -7.14 10.37
N LEU A 20 -17.08 -5.89 9.90
CA LEU A 20 -16.13 -4.86 10.31
C LEU A 20 -16.71 -3.82 11.28
N ALA A 21 -17.98 -4.00 11.69
CA ALA A 21 -18.70 -3.05 12.54
C ALA A 21 -18.02 -2.81 13.90
N ASP A 22 -17.32 -3.81 14.44
CA ASP A 22 -16.67 -3.74 15.76
C ASP A 22 -15.18 -3.33 15.74
N GLY A 23 -14.59 -3.12 14.56
CA GLY A 23 -13.12 -3.11 14.43
C GLY A 23 -12.46 -1.86 13.88
N ALA A 24 -13.16 -1.03 13.10
CA ALA A 24 -12.55 0.16 12.48
C ALA A 24 -13.59 1.17 11.98
N GLN A 25 -13.33 2.46 12.20
CA GLN A 25 -14.15 3.54 11.63
C GLN A 25 -13.93 3.66 10.13
N ARG A 26 -15.02 3.62 9.35
CA ARG A 26 -14.96 3.57 7.88
C ARG A 26 -14.87 4.98 7.32
N ILE A 27 -13.80 5.27 6.58
CA ILE A 27 -13.60 6.55 5.91
C ILE A 27 -13.69 6.34 4.40
N ARG A 28 -14.56 7.11 3.75
CA ARG A 28 -14.74 7.06 2.30
C ARG A 28 -13.84 8.12 1.65
N MET A 29 -12.90 7.68 0.81
CA MET A 29 -11.93 8.56 0.15
C MET A 29 -11.86 8.23 -1.34
N PRO A 30 -12.38 9.09 -2.24
CA PRO A 30 -12.35 8.86 -3.69
C PRO A 30 -10.93 8.66 -4.24
N ARG A 31 -9.94 9.35 -3.64
CA ARG A 31 -8.53 9.23 -4.03
C ARG A 31 -7.86 7.92 -3.60
N MET A 32 -8.50 7.10 -2.76
CA MET A 32 -7.94 5.81 -2.37
C MET A 32 -7.76 4.89 -3.56
N ASN A 33 -8.70 4.91 -4.50
CA ASN A 33 -8.59 4.09 -5.70
C ASN A 33 -7.32 4.45 -6.48
N ALA A 34 -6.96 5.73 -6.60
CA ALA A 34 -5.73 6.15 -7.26
C ALA A 34 -4.45 5.62 -6.58
N VAL A 35 -4.43 5.48 -5.25
CA VAL A 35 -3.28 4.89 -4.52
C VAL A 35 -3.19 3.39 -4.79
N MET A 36 -4.31 2.68 -4.72
CA MET A 36 -4.38 1.24 -5.01
C MET A 36 -4.06 0.93 -6.47
N GLU A 37 -4.63 1.70 -7.41
CA GLU A 37 -4.35 1.60 -8.84
C GLU A 37 -2.87 1.85 -9.14
N ARG A 38 -2.26 2.85 -8.49
CA ARG A 38 -0.82 3.11 -8.61
C ARG A 38 -0.01 1.92 -8.10
N CYS A 39 -0.37 1.36 -6.95
CA CYS A 39 0.29 0.17 -6.39
C CYS A 39 0.21 -1.03 -7.35
N VAL A 40 -0.98 -1.34 -7.86
CA VAL A 40 -1.19 -2.44 -8.82
C VAL A 40 -0.42 -2.21 -10.12
N ARG A 41 -0.39 -0.98 -10.63
CA ARG A 41 0.39 -0.61 -11.83
C ARG A 41 1.89 -0.80 -11.60
N THR A 42 2.39 -0.41 -10.43
CA THR A 42 3.79 -0.62 -10.04
C THR A 42 4.12 -2.11 -9.95
N CYS A 43 3.29 -2.91 -9.27
CA CYS A 43 3.46 -4.35 -9.19
C CYS A 43 3.51 -5.00 -10.57
N ARG A 44 2.61 -4.61 -11.49
CA ARG A 44 2.64 -5.10 -12.87
C ARG A 44 3.98 -4.80 -13.56
N ARG A 45 4.41 -3.53 -13.53
CA ARG A 45 5.63 -3.08 -14.21
C ARG A 45 6.92 -3.69 -13.64
N GLU A 46 6.98 -3.86 -12.33
CA GLU A 46 8.19 -4.31 -11.64
C GLU A 46 8.29 -5.83 -11.55
N LEU A 47 7.16 -6.54 -11.41
CA LEU A 47 7.11 -7.99 -11.28
C LEU A 47 6.56 -8.67 -12.54
N LEU A 48 5.29 -8.40 -12.89
CA LEU A 48 4.56 -9.22 -13.85
C LEU A 48 5.04 -9.04 -15.30
N ASP A 49 5.58 -7.87 -15.65
CA ASP A 49 6.16 -7.62 -16.97
C ASP A 49 7.55 -8.27 -17.14
N ARG A 50 8.15 -8.78 -16.05
CA ARG A 50 9.50 -9.36 -16.03
C ARG A 50 9.55 -10.84 -15.67
N ALA A 51 8.43 -11.43 -15.24
CA ALA A 51 8.36 -12.81 -14.79
C ALA A 51 7.36 -13.62 -15.62
N LEU A 52 7.78 -14.80 -16.07
CA LEU A 52 6.88 -15.77 -16.68
C LEU A 52 6.10 -16.51 -15.60
N ILE A 53 4.79 -16.30 -15.55
CA ILE A 53 3.90 -16.89 -14.55
C ILE A 53 3.28 -18.18 -15.09
N PHE A 54 3.83 -19.31 -14.64
CA PHE A 54 3.41 -20.65 -15.08
C PHE A 54 2.15 -21.21 -14.41
N SER A 55 1.71 -20.69 -13.26
CA SER A 55 0.50 -21.15 -12.57
C SER A 55 -0.01 -20.15 -11.54
N GLN A 56 -1.23 -20.35 -11.04
CA GLN A 56 -1.78 -19.56 -9.93
C GLN A 56 -0.92 -19.66 -8.66
N ARG A 57 -0.43 -20.87 -8.32
CA ARG A 57 0.45 -21.05 -7.15
C ARG A 57 1.75 -20.25 -7.31
N HIS A 58 2.32 -20.26 -8.52
CA HIS A 58 3.50 -19.46 -8.82
C HIS A 58 3.20 -17.95 -8.71
N LEU A 59 2.07 -17.49 -9.25
CA LEU A 59 1.64 -16.10 -9.12
C LEU A 59 1.52 -15.67 -7.64
N LEU A 60 0.84 -16.48 -6.83
CA LEU A 60 0.65 -16.15 -5.40
C LEU A 60 1.98 -16.13 -4.65
N HIS A 61 2.91 -17.03 -4.98
CA HIS A 61 4.25 -17.00 -4.42
C HIS A 61 4.99 -15.71 -4.83
N ALA A 62 5.02 -15.40 -6.13
CA ALA A 62 5.69 -14.21 -6.65
C ALA A 62 5.13 -12.91 -6.05
N LEU A 63 3.80 -12.84 -5.85
CA LEU A 63 3.16 -11.70 -5.19
C LEU A 63 3.52 -11.58 -3.71
N ARG A 64 3.65 -12.70 -2.98
CA ARG A 64 4.10 -12.68 -1.57
C ARG A 64 5.54 -12.19 -1.45
N GLU A 65 6.43 -12.69 -2.29
CA GLU A 65 7.82 -12.23 -2.33
C GLU A 65 7.89 -10.74 -2.71
N TYR A 66 7.08 -10.31 -3.67
CA TYR A 66 7.00 -8.91 -4.04
C TYR A 66 6.46 -8.03 -2.90
N GLU A 67 5.45 -8.48 -2.15
CA GLU A 67 4.93 -7.76 -0.99
C GLU A 67 6.03 -7.57 0.08
N VAL A 68 6.77 -8.64 0.39
CA VAL A 68 7.91 -8.57 1.31
C VAL A 68 8.91 -7.53 0.81
N PHE A 69 9.37 -7.64 -0.44
CA PHE A 69 10.30 -6.69 -1.05
C PHE A 69 9.78 -5.24 -1.01
N TYR A 70 8.53 -5.02 -1.41
CA TYR A 70 7.90 -3.70 -1.49
C TYR A 70 7.87 -3.01 -0.12
N ASN A 71 7.62 -3.76 0.95
CA ASN A 71 7.47 -3.25 2.30
C ASN A 71 8.80 -3.15 3.08
N THR A 72 9.79 -3.97 2.75
CA THR A 72 11.03 -4.10 3.55
C THR A 72 12.27 -3.58 2.84
N HIS A 73 12.26 -3.42 1.52
CA HIS A 73 13.45 -3.08 0.73
C HIS A 73 13.21 -1.93 -0.25
N ARG A 74 12.02 -1.81 -0.85
CA ARG A 74 11.75 -0.77 -1.85
C ARG A 74 11.72 0.62 -1.19
N PRO A 75 12.52 1.59 -1.66
CA PRO A 75 12.41 2.98 -1.21
C PRO A 75 11.19 3.65 -1.82
N HIS A 76 10.44 4.42 -1.03
CA HIS A 76 9.24 5.12 -1.49
C HIS A 76 9.39 6.63 -1.35
N GLN A 77 9.40 7.33 -2.49
CA GLN A 77 9.52 8.80 -2.52
C GLN A 77 8.44 9.52 -1.68
N GLY A 78 7.23 8.94 -1.58
CA GLY A 78 6.13 9.50 -0.79
C GLY A 78 6.37 9.51 0.73
N ILE A 79 7.41 8.82 1.21
CA ILE A 79 7.84 8.78 2.61
C ILE A 79 9.34 9.08 2.72
N ALA A 80 9.83 10.08 1.97
CA ALA A 80 11.23 10.50 1.98
C ALA A 80 12.23 9.37 1.65
N ASN A 81 11.87 8.51 0.69
CA ASN A 81 12.64 7.32 0.31
C ASN A 81 12.83 6.29 1.43
N ALA A 82 12.08 6.40 2.52
CA ALA A 82 12.03 5.36 3.53
C ALA A 82 11.33 4.09 3.00
N ARG A 83 11.48 3.02 3.77
CA ARG A 83 10.80 1.74 3.54
C ARG A 83 9.54 1.73 4.41
N PRO A 84 8.40 1.17 3.97
CA PRO A 84 7.14 1.29 4.69
C PRO A 84 7.17 0.65 6.09
N LEU A 85 7.94 -0.42 6.27
CA LEU A 85 8.14 -1.08 7.57
C LEU A 85 9.41 -0.61 8.30
N ALA A 86 10.13 0.37 7.78
CA ALA A 86 11.19 1.04 8.51
C ALA A 86 10.62 2.26 9.25
N PRO A 87 11.23 2.70 10.36
CA PRO A 87 10.88 3.96 11.00
C PRO A 87 10.90 5.08 9.97
N LEU A 88 9.85 5.90 9.95
CA LEU A 88 9.87 7.13 9.16
C LEU A 88 11.03 7.99 9.67
N PRO A 89 11.83 8.61 8.78
CA PRO A 89 12.83 9.58 9.20
C PRO A 89 12.14 10.69 9.98
N GLU A 90 12.85 11.26 10.96
CA GLU A 90 12.32 12.37 11.74
C GLU A 90 11.81 13.46 10.80
N ARG A 91 10.59 13.91 11.09
CA ARG A 91 9.93 14.94 10.31
C ARG A 91 10.77 16.21 10.47
N ILE A 92 11.32 16.74 9.38
CA ILE A 92 12.03 18.02 9.41
C ILE A 92 11.01 19.09 9.81
N THR A 93 11.02 19.51 11.07
CA THR A 93 10.13 20.54 11.62
C THR A 93 10.71 21.94 11.53
N ASP A 94 11.88 22.10 10.92
CA ASP A 94 12.55 23.40 10.88
C ASP A 94 12.35 24.10 9.53
N PRO A 95 11.58 25.18 9.46
CA PRO A 95 11.56 26.06 8.29
C PRO A 95 12.76 27.02 8.24
N THR A 96 13.69 26.97 9.22
CA THR A 96 14.82 27.92 9.27
C THR A 96 16.14 27.16 9.31
N GLY A 97 16.61 26.71 8.15
CA GLY A 97 17.94 26.15 8.04
C GLY A 97 19.00 27.15 8.51
N SER A 98 19.82 26.73 9.47
CA SER A 98 21.22 27.16 9.63
C SER A 98 21.95 26.07 10.41
N PRO A 99 22.91 25.35 9.82
CA PRO A 99 23.75 24.42 10.57
C PRO A 99 24.89 25.22 11.23
N THR A 100 25.20 24.90 12.49
CA THR A 100 26.52 25.14 13.09
C THR A 100 27.21 23.80 13.25
#